data_AF-Q1KV21-F1
#
_entry.id   AF-Q1KV21-F1
#
_cell.length_a   1.000
_cell.length_b   1.000
_cell.length_c   1.000
_cell.angle_alpha   90.00
_cell.angle_beta   90.00
_cell.angle_gamma   90.00
#
_symmetry.space_group_name_H-M   'P 1'
#
loop_
_entity.id
_entity.type
_entity.pdbx_description
1 polymer ?
#
loop_
_entity_poly.entity_id
_entity_poly.type
_entity_poly.pdbx_seq_one_letter_code
_entity_poly.pdbx_strand_id
1 'polypeptide(L)'
;DLELNLQKAFGKLFRKYIKKNISTEQHTSYSSLDELRESWWNTNKKYIWTAMKHGAGMNSTMCNADGSVTGSGSSCDDMPTTDFIPQYLRFLQEWVEHFCEQRQAKVKDVITNCKSCKESGGTCNSDCKTECKNKCEAYKTFIDNVGDGTAGSSWVKRWDQIYKRY
;
A
#
# COMPACT_ATOMS: atom_id res chain seq x y z
N ASP A 1 -11.94 1.58 21.88
CA ASP A 1 -12.35 2.00 20.53
C ASP A 1 -11.62 3.28 20.16
N LEU A 2 -10.81 3.26 19.09
CA LEU A 2 -9.93 4.37 18.68
C LEU A 2 -10.74 5.56 18.14
N GLU A 3 -11.75 5.30 17.31
CA GLU A 3 -12.55 6.35 16.69
C GLU A 3 -13.33 7.13 17.75
N LEU A 4 -13.95 6.42 18.70
CA LEU A 4 -14.65 7.04 19.82
C LEU A 4 -13.73 7.93 20.67
N ASN A 5 -12.48 7.50 20.89
CA ASN A 5 -11.50 8.28 21.65
C ASN A 5 -11.08 9.54 20.88
N LEU A 6 -10.87 9.45 19.56
CA LEU A 6 -10.58 10.60 18.71
C LEU A 6 -11.76 11.58 18.69
N GLN A 7 -13.00 11.10 18.59
CA GLN A 7 -14.19 11.97 18.62
C GLN A 7 -14.26 12.75 19.93
N LYS A 8 -14.05 12.08 21.07
CA LYS A 8 -14.02 12.71 22.40
C LYS A 8 -12.89 13.74 22.52
N ALA A 9 -11.68 13.41 22.05
CA ALA A 9 -10.53 14.31 22.10
C ALA A 9 -10.78 15.58 21.28
N PHE A 10 -11.18 15.44 20.01
CA PHE A 10 -11.47 16.56 19.13
C PHE A 10 -12.66 17.40 19.66
N GLY A 11 -13.71 16.75 20.14
CA GLY A 11 -14.86 17.43 20.74
C GLY A 11 -14.57 18.13 22.07
N LYS A 12 -13.47 17.79 22.77
CA LYS A 12 -12.99 18.49 23.97
C LYS A 12 -12.08 19.66 23.59
N LEU A 13 -11.12 19.44 22.68
CA LEU A 13 -10.10 20.42 22.31
C LEU A 13 -10.63 21.54 21.40
N PHE A 14 -11.53 21.19 20.47
CA PHE A 14 -11.96 22.09 19.41
C PHE A 14 -13.45 22.47 19.47
N ARG A 15 -14.12 22.19 20.59
CA ARG A 15 -15.56 22.42 20.78
C ARG A 15 -16.03 23.81 20.34
N LYS A 16 -15.23 24.85 20.61
CA LYS A 16 -15.55 26.25 20.33
C LYS A 16 -15.50 26.63 18.84
N TYR A 17 -14.96 25.76 17.99
CA TYR A 17 -14.76 26.02 16.57
C TYR A 17 -15.78 25.31 15.67
N ILE A 18 -16.67 24.48 16.24
CA ILE A 18 -17.71 23.73 15.51
C ILE A 18 -19.04 24.48 15.62
N LYS A 19 -19.72 24.74 14.48
CA LYS A 19 -21.09 25.29 14.45
C LYS A 19 -22.01 24.45 15.33
N LYS A 20 -22.63 25.06 16.34
CA LYS A 20 -23.85 24.51 16.95
C LYS A 20 -25.05 25.07 16.22
N ASN A 21 -26.06 24.24 15.96
CA ASN A 21 -27.34 24.56 15.30
C ASN A 21 -28.22 25.58 16.07
N ILE A 22 -27.63 26.51 16.82
CA ILE A 22 -28.33 27.50 17.66
C ILE A 22 -28.17 28.86 16.98
N SER A 23 -29.30 29.52 16.71
CA SER A 23 -29.50 30.66 15.80
C SER A 23 -28.90 32.00 16.25
N THR A 24 -27.65 32.01 16.69
CA THR A 24 -26.93 33.25 17.01
C THR A 24 -25.66 33.31 16.17
N GLU A 25 -25.42 34.46 15.55
CA GLU A 25 -24.26 34.81 14.72
C GLU A 25 -22.92 34.62 15.46
N GLN A 26 -22.54 33.38 15.75
CA GLN A 26 -21.17 33.02 16.07
C GLN A 26 -20.51 32.59 14.77
N HIS A 27 -19.53 33.37 14.32
CA HIS A 27 -18.60 32.99 13.26
C HIS A 27 -17.71 31.83 13.73
N THR A 28 -18.27 30.63 13.85
CA THR A 28 -17.49 29.42 14.07
C THR A 28 -16.87 29.00 12.74
N SER A 29 -15.58 28.67 12.78
CA SER A 29 -14.76 28.43 11.59
C SER A 29 -15.12 27.17 10.80
N TYR A 30 -15.80 26.17 11.39
CA TYR A 30 -16.12 24.90 10.73
C TYR A 30 -17.60 24.51 10.85
N SER A 31 -18.14 23.92 9.79
CA SER A 31 -19.53 23.45 9.70
C SER A 31 -19.79 22.09 10.36
N SER A 32 -18.76 21.25 10.49
CA SER A 32 -18.86 19.90 11.04
C SER A 32 -17.56 19.44 11.74
N LEU A 33 -17.64 18.31 12.45
CA LEU A 33 -16.45 17.66 13.03
C LEU A 33 -15.52 17.11 11.94
N ASP A 34 -16.08 16.66 10.81
CA ASP A 34 -15.32 16.08 9.71
C ASP A 34 -14.47 17.15 9.01
N GLU A 35 -15.07 18.31 8.69
CA GLU A 35 -14.33 19.45 8.11
C GLU A 35 -13.21 19.92 9.03
N LEU A 36 -13.45 19.92 10.34
CA LEU A 36 -12.44 20.28 11.33
C LEU A 36 -11.28 19.28 11.36
N ARG A 37 -11.57 17.97 11.29
CA ARG A 37 -10.57 16.91 11.27
C ARG A 37 -9.73 16.94 9.99
N GLU A 38 -10.37 17.21 8.85
CA GLU A 38 -9.69 17.38 7.56
C GLU A 38 -8.74 18.59 7.58
N SER A 39 -9.22 19.75 8.07
CA SER A 39 -8.38 20.94 8.24
C SER A 39 -7.22 20.70 9.21
N TRP A 40 -7.47 20.00 10.32
CA TRP A 40 -6.43 19.62 11.27
C TRP A 40 -5.38 18.71 10.62
N TRP A 41 -5.80 17.70 9.84
CA TRP A 41 -4.87 16.84 9.11
C TRP A 41 -4.02 17.64 8.13
N ASN A 42 -4.65 18.47 7.28
CA ASN A 42 -3.93 19.27 6.29
C ASN A 42 -2.95 20.27 6.92
N THR A 43 -3.25 20.78 8.11
CA THR A 43 -2.35 21.66 8.88
C THR A 43 -1.16 20.89 9.45
N ASN A 44 -1.36 19.66 9.92
CA ASN A 44 -0.36 18.92 10.71
C ASN A 44 0.42 17.85 9.93
N LYS A 45 -0.03 17.45 8.74
CA LYS A 45 0.54 16.32 7.98
C LYS A 45 2.03 16.43 7.69
N LYS A 46 2.56 17.64 7.50
CA LYS A 46 4.01 17.87 7.31
C LYS A 46 4.83 17.48 8.56
N TYR A 47 4.31 17.77 9.76
CA TYR A 47 4.98 17.40 11.01
C TYR A 47 4.90 15.90 11.26
N ILE A 48 3.74 15.31 10.99
CA ILE A 48 3.53 13.86 11.06
C ILE A 48 4.49 13.14 10.11
N TRP A 49 4.61 13.59 8.86
CA TRP A 49 5.54 13.04 7.88
C TRP A 49 6.99 13.12 8.35
N THR A 50 7.40 14.29 8.85
CA THR A 50 8.76 14.48 9.41
C THR A 50 9.05 13.50 10.54
N ALA A 51 8.08 13.30 11.46
CA ALA A 51 8.23 12.34 12.56
C ALA A 51 8.29 10.88 12.06
N MET A 52 7.46 10.51 11.07
CA MET A 52 7.48 9.18 10.45
C MET A 52 8.83 8.89 9.78
N LYS A 53 9.37 9.84 9.00
CA LYS A 53 10.70 9.71 8.37
C LYS A 53 11.79 9.46 9.41
N HIS A 54 11.77 10.22 10.50
CA HIS A 54 12.74 10.05 11.58
C HIS A 54 12.64 8.67 12.24
N GLY A 55 11.41 8.22 12.55
CA GLY A 55 11.17 6.89 13.12
C GLY A 55 11.57 5.74 12.19
N ALA A 56 11.44 5.94 10.88
CA ALA A 56 11.85 4.97 9.85
C ALA A 56 13.37 4.99 9.56
N GLY A 57 14.15 5.84 10.24
CA GLY A 57 15.60 5.97 9.99
C GLY A 57 15.94 6.50 8.60
N MET A 58 14.98 7.11 7.90
CA MET A 58 15.20 7.64 6.55
C MET A 58 16.12 8.86 6.63
N ASN A 59 17.33 8.73 6.10
CA ASN A 59 18.27 9.82 5.90
C ASN A 59 18.34 10.19 4.41
N SER A 60 18.90 11.38 4.10
CA SER A 60 19.02 11.87 2.71
C SER A 60 19.73 10.90 1.77
N THR A 61 20.59 10.00 2.29
CA THR A 61 21.30 8.99 1.52
C THR A 61 20.40 7.82 1.09
N MET A 62 19.46 7.40 1.94
CA MET A 62 18.52 6.29 1.67
C MET A 62 17.46 6.65 0.60
N CYS A 63 17.24 7.93 0.39
CA CYS A 63 16.26 8.46 -0.56
C CYS A 63 16.75 8.58 -2.01
N ASN A 64 17.99 8.14 -2.29
CA ASN A 64 18.58 8.13 -3.65
C ASN A 64 18.66 6.71 -4.26
N ALA A 65 17.93 5.74 -3.69
CA ALA A 65 18.06 4.33 -4.03
C ALA A 65 17.57 3.93 -5.44
N ASP A 66 16.90 4.83 -6.17
CA ASP A 66 16.42 4.57 -7.55
C ASP A 66 17.48 4.90 -8.63
N GLY A 67 18.65 5.45 -8.27
CA GLY A 67 19.67 5.82 -9.27
C GLY A 67 19.24 6.93 -10.25
N SER A 68 18.02 7.45 -10.14
CA SER A 68 17.56 8.66 -10.82
C SER A 68 18.10 9.90 -10.09
N VAL A 69 19.38 10.20 -10.32
CA VAL A 69 19.93 11.51 -10.02
C VAL A 69 19.96 12.31 -11.30
N THR A 70 18.92 13.11 -11.55
CA THR A 70 19.08 14.35 -12.33
C THR A 70 18.19 15.45 -11.76
N GLY A 71 18.75 16.26 -10.86
CA GLY A 71 18.29 17.63 -10.60
C GLY A 71 17.17 17.82 -9.58
N SER A 72 17.52 18.46 -8.47
CA SER A 72 16.65 19.07 -7.43
C SER A 72 15.88 18.12 -6.50
N GLY A 73 16.17 18.22 -5.20
CA GLY A 73 15.42 17.61 -4.10
C GLY A 73 15.76 16.14 -3.85
N SER A 74 15.94 15.76 -2.58
CA SER A 74 15.95 14.32 -2.26
C SER A 74 14.53 13.78 -2.49
N SER A 75 14.37 12.58 -3.07
CA SER A 75 13.05 11.97 -3.37
C SER A 75 12.14 11.81 -2.13
N CYS A 76 12.64 12.05 -0.92
CA CYS A 76 11.91 11.98 0.34
C CYS A 76 11.67 13.35 0.99
N ASP A 77 12.13 14.45 0.39
CA ASP A 77 11.75 15.79 0.81
C ASP A 77 10.30 16.09 0.45
N ASP A 78 9.83 15.52 -0.65
CA ASP A 78 8.44 15.65 -1.06
C ASP A 78 7.55 14.76 -0.20
N MET A 79 6.60 15.41 0.47
CA MET A 79 5.56 14.71 1.20
C MET A 79 4.62 14.03 0.19
N PRO A 80 4.32 12.74 0.35
CA PRO A 80 3.41 12.05 -0.55
C PRO A 80 2.04 12.75 -0.54
N THR A 81 1.47 12.95 -1.72
CA THR A 81 0.09 13.45 -1.93
C THR A 81 -0.94 12.32 -1.93
N THR A 82 -0.53 11.14 -1.47
CA THR A 82 -1.37 9.94 -1.47
C THR A 82 -2.57 10.09 -0.54
N ASP A 83 -2.52 10.98 0.45
CA ASP A 83 -3.62 11.24 1.40
C ASP A 83 -4.91 11.70 0.72
N PHE A 84 -4.81 12.37 -0.44
CA PHE A 84 -5.97 12.79 -1.26
C PHE A 84 -6.57 11.67 -2.12
N ILE A 85 -5.86 10.55 -2.29
CA ILE A 85 -6.36 9.39 -3.06
C ILE A 85 -7.35 8.62 -2.19
N PRO A 86 -8.54 8.22 -2.68
CA PRO A 86 -9.44 7.36 -1.92
C PRO A 86 -8.73 6.11 -1.37
N GLN A 87 -8.98 5.78 -0.10
CA GLN A 87 -8.30 4.67 0.60
C GLN A 87 -8.36 3.35 -0.17
N TYR A 88 -9.51 3.07 -0.81
CA TYR A 88 -9.70 1.88 -1.63
C TYR A 88 -8.66 1.77 -2.77
N LEU A 89 -8.38 2.87 -3.46
CA LEU A 89 -7.42 2.88 -4.58
C LEU A 89 -5.98 2.72 -4.08
N ARG A 90 -5.64 3.30 -2.92
CA ARG A 90 -4.34 3.08 -2.29
C ARG A 90 -4.10 1.62 -1.93
N PHE A 91 -5.09 0.99 -1.29
CA PHE A 91 -5.01 -0.43 -0.94
C PHE A 91 -4.96 -1.34 -2.18
N LEU A 92 -5.65 -0.95 -3.26
CA LEU A 92 -5.56 -1.66 -4.52
C LEU A 92 -4.15 -1.56 -5.11
N GLN A 93 -3.56 -0.37 -5.14
CA GLN A 93 -2.19 -0.18 -5.62
C GLN A 93 -1.20 -1.01 -4.81
N GLU A 94 -1.24 -0.90 -3.48
CA GLU A 94 -0.38 -1.68 -2.58
C GLU A 94 -0.54 -3.19 -2.77
N TRP A 95 -1.79 -3.66 -2.94
CA TRP A 95 -2.07 -5.07 -3.21
C TRP A 95 -1.48 -5.54 -4.54
N VAL A 96 -1.56 -4.73 -5.61
CA VAL A 96 -0.97 -5.05 -6.91
C VAL A 96 0.56 -5.05 -6.83
N GLU A 97 1.16 -4.07 -6.19
CA GLU A 97 2.62 -3.99 -5.99
C GLU A 97 3.15 -5.22 -5.25
N HIS A 98 2.53 -5.57 -4.12
CA HIS A 98 2.91 -6.72 -3.32
C HIS A 98 2.70 -8.06 -4.07
N PHE A 99 1.67 -8.17 -4.90
CA PHE A 99 1.47 -9.32 -5.78
C PHE A 99 2.59 -9.43 -6.82
N CYS A 100 2.90 -8.34 -7.51
CA CYS A 100 3.89 -8.30 -8.57
C CYS A 100 5.30 -8.67 -8.07
N GLU A 101 5.68 -8.18 -6.89
CA GLU A 101 6.96 -8.50 -6.26
C GLU A 101 7.09 -9.99 -5.95
N GLN A 102 6.09 -10.56 -5.27
CA GLN A 102 6.06 -12.00 -4.98
C GLN A 102 6.05 -12.83 -6.25
N ARG A 103 5.24 -12.44 -7.24
CA ARG A 103 5.17 -13.12 -8.53
C ARG A 103 6.53 -13.11 -9.23
N GLN A 104 7.23 -11.98 -9.24
CA GLN A 104 8.54 -11.86 -9.86
C GLN A 104 9.55 -12.83 -9.22
N ALA A 105 9.59 -12.91 -7.89
CA ALA A 105 10.46 -13.84 -7.17
C ALA A 105 10.14 -15.31 -7.54
N LYS A 106 8.87 -15.70 -7.52
CA LYS A 106 8.46 -17.08 -7.85
C LYS A 106 8.71 -17.43 -9.32
N VAL A 107 8.47 -16.51 -10.25
CA VAL A 107 8.74 -16.72 -11.68
C VAL A 107 10.24 -16.84 -11.93
N LYS A 108 11.08 -16.07 -11.24
CA LYS A 108 12.55 -16.19 -11.33
C LYS A 108 13.02 -17.59 -10.95
N ASP A 109 12.46 -18.16 -9.88
CA ASP A 109 12.75 -19.53 -9.46
C ASP A 109 12.33 -20.55 -10.52
N VAL A 110 11.12 -20.42 -11.08
CA VAL A 110 10.64 -21.31 -12.16
C VAL A 110 11.55 -21.22 -13.37
N ILE A 111 11.86 -20.01 -13.86
CA ILE A 111 12.73 -19.81 -15.03
C ILE A 111 14.09 -20.45 -14.79
N THR A 112 14.72 -20.20 -13.64
CA THR A 112 16.06 -20.72 -13.34
C THR A 112 16.11 -22.24 -13.38
N ASN A 113 15.10 -22.90 -12.79
CA ASN A 113 15.07 -24.37 -12.67
C ASN A 113 14.52 -25.08 -13.91
N CYS A 114 13.75 -24.37 -14.74
CA CYS A 114 13.15 -24.93 -15.97
C CYS A 114 13.91 -24.53 -17.26
N LYS A 115 14.87 -23.61 -17.20
CA LYS A 115 15.59 -23.10 -18.39
C LYS A 115 16.32 -24.22 -19.14
N SER A 116 17.04 -25.08 -18.42
CA SER A 116 17.74 -26.22 -18.99
C SER A 116 16.80 -27.22 -19.66
N CYS A 117 15.59 -27.43 -19.12
CA CYS A 117 14.56 -28.28 -19.73
C CYS A 117 14.12 -27.75 -21.11
N LYS A 118 14.03 -26.42 -21.26
CA LYS A 118 13.64 -25.77 -22.53
C LYS A 118 14.76 -25.85 -23.58
N GLU A 119 16.01 -25.70 -23.15
CA GLU A 119 17.18 -25.73 -24.04
C GLU A 119 17.55 -27.16 -24.49
N SER A 120 17.06 -28.18 -23.79
CA SER A 120 17.32 -29.60 -24.10
C SER A 120 16.48 -30.18 -25.26
N GLY A 121 15.90 -29.35 -26.13
CA GLY A 121 15.16 -29.81 -27.31
C GLY A 121 13.95 -30.72 -27.04
N GLY A 122 13.40 -30.70 -25.82
CA GLY A 122 12.29 -31.57 -25.40
C GLY A 122 12.70 -32.86 -24.68
N THR A 123 14.00 -33.21 -24.64
CA THR A 123 14.51 -34.30 -23.80
C THR A 123 14.87 -33.78 -22.41
N CYS A 124 13.93 -33.79 -21.47
CA CYS A 124 14.23 -33.56 -20.05
C CYS A 124 14.98 -34.77 -19.48
N ASN A 125 16.18 -34.56 -18.94
CA ASN A 125 16.75 -35.51 -17.98
C ASN A 125 15.83 -35.62 -16.73
N SER A 126 15.92 -36.73 -15.98
CA SER A 126 15.04 -37.01 -14.83
C SER A 126 15.04 -35.90 -13.79
N ASP A 127 16.20 -35.26 -13.61
CA ASP A 127 16.44 -34.29 -12.55
C ASP A 127 15.83 -32.93 -12.91
N CYS A 128 15.98 -32.46 -14.15
CA CYS A 128 15.27 -31.27 -14.63
C CYS A 128 13.76 -31.48 -14.63
N LYS A 129 13.29 -32.69 -15.00
CA LYS A 129 11.87 -33.04 -14.96
C LYS A 129 11.29 -32.92 -13.54
N THR A 130 12.05 -33.27 -12.51
CA THR A 130 11.58 -33.27 -11.12
C THR A 130 11.62 -31.88 -10.52
N GLU A 131 12.74 -31.16 -10.63
CA GLU A 131 12.89 -29.85 -9.99
C GLU A 131 12.06 -28.76 -10.68
N CYS A 132 12.02 -28.74 -12.01
CA CYS A 132 11.14 -27.85 -12.75
C CYS A 132 9.66 -28.11 -12.40
N LYS A 133 9.25 -29.38 -12.31
CA LYS A 133 7.88 -29.75 -11.92
C LYS A 133 7.55 -29.23 -10.52
N ASN A 134 8.43 -29.44 -9.54
CA ASN A 134 8.23 -28.97 -8.17
C ASN A 134 8.09 -27.44 -8.11
N LYS A 135 8.91 -26.69 -8.85
CA LYS A 135 8.81 -25.22 -8.91
C LYS A 135 7.54 -24.75 -9.63
N CYS A 136 7.13 -25.40 -10.71
CA CYS A 136 5.88 -25.13 -11.40
C CYS A 136 4.66 -25.42 -10.50
N GLU A 137 4.67 -26.52 -9.74
CA GLU A 137 3.62 -26.84 -8.78
C GLU A 137 3.57 -25.84 -7.64
N ALA A 138 4.71 -25.40 -7.12
CA ALA A 138 4.78 -24.35 -6.10
C ALA A 138 4.27 -23.00 -6.64
N TYR A 139 4.58 -22.63 -7.89
CA TYR A 139 4.06 -21.42 -8.52
C TYR A 139 2.55 -21.51 -8.75
N LYS A 140 2.06 -22.64 -9.29
CA LYS A 140 0.63 -22.89 -9.46
C LYS A 140 -0.10 -22.77 -8.12
N THR A 141 0.47 -23.42 -7.10
CA THR A 141 -0.02 -23.33 -5.72
C THR A 141 -0.01 -21.89 -5.21
N PHE A 142 0.98 -21.06 -5.51
CA PHE A 142 0.98 -19.64 -5.14
C PHE A 142 -0.15 -18.82 -5.80
N ILE A 143 -0.45 -19.09 -7.08
CA ILE A 143 -1.53 -18.41 -7.82
C ILE A 143 -2.91 -18.90 -7.36
N ASP A 144 -3.04 -20.21 -7.16
CA ASP A 144 -4.30 -20.87 -6.84
C ASP A 144 -4.61 -20.83 -5.35
N ASN A 145 -3.59 -20.81 -4.48
CA ASN A 145 -3.80 -20.83 -3.03
C ASN A 145 -4.41 -19.53 -2.53
N VAL A 146 -5.24 -19.78 -1.55
CA VAL A 146 -5.71 -18.86 -0.54
C VAL A 146 -4.56 -18.61 0.45
N GLY A 147 -3.58 -17.79 0.06
CA GLY A 147 -2.42 -17.47 0.89
C GLY A 147 -2.65 -16.29 1.84
N ASP A 148 -1.73 -16.11 2.79
CA ASP A 148 -1.71 -14.97 3.70
C ASP A 148 -1.38 -13.70 2.89
N GLY A 149 -2.37 -12.83 2.71
CA GLY A 149 -2.32 -11.67 1.79
C GLY A 149 -3.54 -11.52 0.88
N THR A 150 -4.35 -12.58 0.72
CA THR A 150 -5.60 -12.53 -0.08
C THR A 150 -6.87 -12.67 0.75
N ALA A 151 -6.77 -12.47 2.08
CA ALA A 151 -7.89 -12.51 3.02
C ALA A 151 -8.78 -13.76 2.87
N GLY A 152 -8.18 -14.94 2.67
CA GLY A 152 -8.95 -16.17 2.55
C GLY A 152 -9.54 -16.45 1.15
N SER A 153 -9.07 -15.80 0.09
CA SER A 153 -9.52 -16.03 -1.29
C SER A 153 -8.36 -16.22 -2.28
N SER A 154 -8.55 -16.89 -3.43
CA SER A 154 -7.52 -16.90 -4.49
C SER A 154 -7.34 -15.49 -5.08
N TRP A 155 -6.15 -15.16 -5.60
CA TRP A 155 -5.90 -13.88 -6.30
C TRP A 155 -6.95 -13.56 -7.37
N VAL A 156 -7.41 -14.57 -8.12
CA VAL A 156 -8.44 -14.45 -9.16
C VAL A 156 -9.79 -13.99 -8.61
N LYS A 157 -10.28 -14.64 -7.54
CA LYS A 157 -11.54 -14.25 -6.86
C LYS A 157 -11.47 -12.85 -6.28
N ARG A 158 -10.32 -12.47 -5.70
CA ARG A 158 -10.15 -11.13 -5.14
C ARG A 158 -10.15 -10.06 -6.23
N TRP A 159 -9.50 -10.33 -7.36
CA TRP A 159 -9.53 -9.47 -8.53
C TRP A 159 -10.94 -9.28 -9.07
N ASP A 160 -11.75 -10.35 -9.19
CA ASP A 160 -13.15 -10.25 -9.61
C ASP A 160 -13.99 -9.37 -8.66
N GLN A 161 -13.80 -9.50 -7.35
CA GLN A 161 -14.46 -8.63 -6.36
C GLN A 161 -14.05 -7.16 -6.50
N ILE A 162 -12.76 -6.90 -6.73
CA ILE A 162 -12.22 -5.56 -6.94
C ILE A 162 -12.82 -4.95 -8.21
N TYR A 163 -12.83 -5.72 -9.29
CA TYR A 163 -13.35 -5.31 -10.60
C TYR A 163 -14.85 -4.98 -10.52
N LYS A 164 -15.66 -5.80 -9.85
CA LYS A 164 -17.10 -5.55 -9.66
C LYS A 164 -17.43 -4.32 -8.82
N ARG A 165 -16.48 -3.86 -8.00
CA ARG A 165 -16.65 -2.69 -7.14
C ARG A 165 -16.25 -1.39 -7.86
N TYR A 166 -15.58 -1.50 -9.00
CA TYR A 166 -15.22 -0.40 -9.88
C TYR A 166 -16.28 -0.24 -10.99
#